data_AF-A0A934CPM9-F1
#
_entry.id   AF-A0A934CPM9-F1
#
_cell.length_a   1.000
_cell.length_b   1.000
_cell.length_c   1.000
_cell.angle_alpha   90.00
_cell.angle_beta   90.00
_cell.angle_gamma   90.00
#
_symmetry.space_group_name_H-M   'P 1'
#
loop_
_entity.id
_entity.type
_entity.pdbx_description
1 polymer ?
#
loop_
_entity_poly.entity_id
_entity_poly.type
_entity_poly.pdbx_seq_one_letter_code
_entity_poly.pdbx_strand_id
1 'polypeptide(L)'
;MTEGILNFETLKQIVGNSKEEMASFYELFKEQTGLDIQEFNQYIQEKNYTEISKIAHKLKSSYGSIGSQSGYEVLATLEKASKENEDFGNIESLYAKFLGIQMKILSEFENYIKT
;
A
#
# COMPACT_ATOMS: atom_id res chain seq x y z
N MET A 1 2.87 9.64 21.18
CA MET A 1 3.02 8.23 20.76
C MET A 1 3.11 8.27 19.25
N THR A 2 4.21 7.83 18.65
CA THR A 2 4.26 7.69 17.18
C THR A 2 3.30 6.59 16.81
N GLU A 3 2.13 6.95 16.29
CA GLU A 3 1.24 6.01 15.60
C GLU A 3 2.08 5.34 14.50
N GLY A 4 2.22 4.01 14.58
CA GLY A 4 2.89 3.22 13.55
C GLY A 4 2.16 3.36 12.22
N ILE A 5 2.81 2.99 11.13
CA ILE A 5 2.18 3.06 9.80
C ILE A 5 1.10 1.99 9.62
N LEU A 6 1.08 1.00 10.51
CA LEU A 6 0.09 -0.07 10.65
C LEU A 6 -0.60 -0.04 12.02
N ASN A 7 -1.86 -0.46 12.04
CA ASN A 7 -2.59 -0.74 13.26
C ASN A 7 -2.63 -2.27 13.50
N PHE A 8 -1.74 -2.77 14.35
CA PHE A 8 -1.66 -4.19 14.67
C PHE A 8 -2.89 -4.73 15.42
N GLU A 9 -3.64 -3.90 16.14
CA GLU A 9 -4.89 -4.33 16.77
C GLU A 9 -5.97 -4.61 15.72
N THR A 10 -6.04 -3.78 14.67
CA THR A 10 -6.90 -4.04 13.50
C THR A 10 -6.45 -5.30 12.76
N LEU A 11 -5.14 -5.47 12.53
CA LEU A 11 -4.61 -6.66 11.86
C LEU A 11 -4.93 -7.95 12.62
N LYS A 12 -4.80 -7.96 13.95
CA LYS A 12 -5.15 -9.13 14.78
C LYS A 12 -6.62 -9.53 14.65
N GLN A 13 -7.53 -8.56 14.48
CA GLN A 13 -8.96 -8.84 14.28
C GLN A 13 -9.25 -9.50 12.92
N ILE A 14 -8.41 -9.25 11.92
CA ILE A 14 -8.58 -9.77 10.55
C ILE A 14 -7.86 -11.12 10.37
N VAL A 15 -6.66 -11.21 10.93
CA VAL A 15 -5.72 -12.31 10.68
C VAL A 15 -5.77 -13.37 11.77
N GLY A 16 -5.93 -12.94 13.03
CA GLY A 16 -5.71 -13.77 14.20
C GLY A 16 -4.58 -13.23 15.08
N ASN A 17 -4.38 -13.86 16.24
CA ASN A 17 -3.47 -13.35 17.28
C ASN A 17 -2.17 -14.17 17.41
N SER A 18 -2.00 -15.23 16.62
CA SER A 18 -0.74 -15.99 16.62
C SER A 18 0.30 -15.37 15.68
N LYS A 19 1.58 -15.62 15.96
CA LYS A 19 2.68 -15.16 15.09
C LYS A 19 2.67 -15.89 13.75
N GLU A 20 2.30 -17.17 13.75
CA GLU A 20 2.20 -18.01 12.56
C GLU A 20 1.13 -17.50 11.58
N GLU A 21 -0.04 -17.10 12.09
CA GLU A 21 -1.10 -16.48 11.28
C GLU A 21 -0.61 -15.15 10.70
N MET A 22 0.04 -14.30 11.52
CA MET A 22 0.55 -13.00 11.07
C MET A 22 1.67 -13.15 10.02
N ALA A 23 2.56 -14.13 10.17
CA ALA A 23 3.61 -14.42 9.19
C ALA A 23 3.03 -14.92 7.86
N SER A 24 2.03 -15.80 7.92
CA SER A 24 1.34 -16.30 6.73
C SER A 24 0.62 -15.16 5.99
N PHE A 25 -0.05 -14.28 6.73
CA PHE A 25 -0.69 -13.10 6.16
C PHE A 25 0.33 -12.13 5.55
N TYR A 26 1.46 -11.89 6.22
CA TYR A 26 2.52 -11.04 5.72
C TYR A 26 3.06 -11.52 4.37
N GLU A 27 3.38 -12.80 4.23
CA GLU A 27 3.89 -13.35 2.97
C GLU A 27 2.85 -13.21 1.84
N LEU A 28 1.57 -13.50 2.11
CA LEU A 28 0.50 -13.32 1.14
C LEU A 28 0.34 -11.85 0.73
N PHE A 29 0.34 -10.94 1.71
CA PHE A 29 0.22 -9.50 1.47
C PHE A 29 1.39 -8.98 0.64
N LYS A 30 2.62 -9.38 0.99
CA LYS A 30 3.85 -9.00 0.29
C LYS A 30 3.87 -9.51 -1.15
N GLU A 31 3.48 -10.75 -1.38
CA GLU A 31 3.39 -11.33 -2.73
C GLU A 31 2.36 -10.59 -3.59
N GLN A 32 1.14 -10.45 -3.10
CA GLN A 32 0.05 -9.80 -3.83
C GLN A 32 0.37 -8.34 -4.14
N THR A 33 0.79 -7.57 -3.13
CA THR A 33 1.12 -6.17 -3.33
C THR A 33 2.39 -5.99 -4.16
N GLY A 34 3.32 -6.95 -4.13
CA GLY A 34 4.50 -6.94 -5.00
C GLY A 34 4.13 -6.99 -6.49
N LEU A 35 3.20 -7.87 -6.87
CA LEU A 35 2.70 -7.97 -8.24
C LEU A 35 1.96 -6.69 -8.66
N ASP A 36 1.06 -6.19 -7.81
CA ASP A 36 0.33 -4.95 -8.08
C ASP A 36 1.27 -3.74 -8.22
N ILE A 37 2.33 -3.66 -7.42
CA ILE A 37 3.31 -2.57 -7.51
C ILE A 37 4.13 -2.65 -8.81
N GLN A 38 4.43 -3.86 -9.30
CA GLN A 38 5.10 -4.05 -10.59
C GLN A 38 4.23 -3.55 -11.74
N GLU A 39 2.95 -3.90 -11.75
CA GLU A 39 1.97 -3.37 -12.73
C GLU A 39 1.86 -1.85 -12.61
N PHE A 40 1.78 -1.31 -11.38
CA PHE A 40 1.70 0.12 -11.14
C PHE A 40 2.95 0.83 -11.70
N ASN A 41 4.14 0.28 -11.47
CA ASN A 41 5.37 0.84 -12.02
C ASN A 41 5.34 0.88 -13.56
N GLN A 42 4.83 -0.16 -14.21
CA GLN A 42 4.67 -0.17 -15.66
C GLN A 42 3.73 0.94 -16.13
N TYR A 43 2.56 1.10 -15.48
CA TYR A 43 1.61 2.15 -15.85
C TYR A 43 2.16 3.57 -15.61
N ILE A 44 3.01 3.76 -14.60
CA ILE A 44 3.74 5.00 -14.39
C ILE A 44 4.71 5.27 -15.54
N GLN A 45 5.49 4.28 -15.96
CA GLN A 45 6.44 4.43 -17.08
C GLN A 45 5.73 4.72 -18.42
N GLU A 46 4.56 4.11 -18.64
CA GLU A 46 3.72 4.32 -19.82
C GLU A 46 2.89 5.61 -19.76
N LYS A 47 2.88 6.30 -18.61
CA LYS A 47 2.01 7.45 -18.32
C LYS A 47 0.52 7.17 -18.54
N ASN A 48 0.10 5.95 -18.18
CA ASN A 48 -1.26 5.48 -18.41
C ASN A 48 -2.18 5.88 -17.24
N TYR A 49 -2.67 7.12 -17.26
CA TYR A 49 -3.57 7.69 -16.24
C TYR A 49 -4.75 6.78 -15.86
N THR A 50 -5.37 6.14 -16.85
CA THR A 50 -6.52 5.26 -16.64
C THR A 50 -6.16 4.06 -15.78
N GLU A 51 -5.08 3.37 -16.13
CA GLU A 51 -4.65 2.18 -15.40
C GLU A 51 -4.03 2.53 -14.05
N ILE A 52 -3.31 3.65 -13.96
CA ILE A 52 -2.84 4.21 -12.67
C ILE A 52 -4.02 4.42 -11.71
N SER A 53 -5.11 5.04 -12.18
CA SER A 53 -6.27 5.27 -11.34
C SER A 53 -6.90 3.96 -10.84
N LYS A 54 -7.05 2.96 -11.73
CA LYS A 54 -7.63 1.66 -11.38
C LYS A 54 -6.77 0.91 -10.37
N ILE A 55 -5.46 0.87 -10.56
CA ILE A 55 -4.58 0.15 -9.64
C ILE A 55 -4.44 0.87 -8.30
N ALA A 56 -4.44 2.22 -8.30
CA ALA A 56 -4.50 3.00 -7.07
C ALA A 56 -5.79 2.70 -6.29
N HIS A 57 -6.94 2.58 -6.96
CA HIS A 57 -8.21 2.21 -6.33
C HIS A 57 -8.17 0.81 -5.70
N LYS A 58 -7.63 -0.18 -6.42
CA LYS A 58 -7.46 -1.56 -5.95
C LYS A 58 -6.60 -1.57 -4.67
N LEU A 59 -5.40 -1.01 -4.75
CA LEU A 59 -4.45 -0.96 -3.64
C LEU A 59 -5.01 -0.17 -2.45
N LYS A 60 -5.74 0.93 -2.70
CA LYS A 60 -6.32 1.77 -1.63
C LYS A 60 -7.17 0.94 -0.67
N SER A 61 -7.98 0.03 -1.23
CA SER A 61 -8.84 -0.86 -0.44
C SER A 61 -8.00 -1.81 0.40
N SER A 62 -6.99 -2.46 -0.19
CA SER A 62 -6.09 -3.37 0.52
C SER A 62 -5.36 -2.69 1.69
N TYR A 63 -4.85 -1.47 1.48
CA TYR A 63 -4.11 -0.74 2.51
C TYR A 63 -5.03 -0.19 3.61
N GLY A 64 -6.26 0.20 3.25
CA GLY A 64 -7.29 0.54 4.23
C GLY A 64 -7.68 -0.65 5.10
N SER A 65 -7.82 -1.84 4.51
CA SER A 65 -8.18 -3.06 5.24
C SER A 65 -7.14 -3.45 6.30
N ILE A 66 -5.85 -3.24 6.04
CA ILE A 66 -4.78 -3.51 7.03
C ILE A 66 -4.56 -2.37 8.03
N GLY A 67 -5.42 -1.33 8.01
CA GLY A 67 -5.33 -0.20 8.91
C GLY A 67 -4.19 0.77 8.59
N SER A 68 -3.64 0.77 7.37
CA SER A 68 -2.65 1.77 6.96
C SER A 68 -3.32 3.03 6.44
N GLN A 69 -3.58 3.97 7.34
CA GLN A 69 -4.21 5.24 6.98
C GLN A 69 -3.37 6.05 5.97
N SER A 70 -2.06 6.11 6.18
CA SER A 70 -1.17 6.85 5.26
C SER A 70 -1.11 6.22 3.86
N GLY A 71 -1.13 4.89 3.77
CA GLY A 71 -1.22 4.16 2.50
C GLY A 71 -2.55 4.42 1.79
N TYR A 72 -3.66 4.35 2.53
CA TYR A 72 -4.98 4.68 2.02
C TYR A 72 -5.03 6.11 1.44
N GLU A 73 -4.56 7.10 2.18
CA GLU A 73 -4.62 8.51 1.78
C GLU A 73 -3.78 8.81 0.54
N VAL A 74 -2.54 8.30 0.46
CA VAL A 74 -1.69 8.53 -0.71
C VAL A 74 -2.28 7.87 -1.96
N LEU A 75 -2.86 6.67 -1.84
CA LEU A 75 -3.49 5.97 -2.95
C LEU A 75 -4.80 6.62 -3.38
N ALA A 76 -5.59 7.17 -2.43
CA ALA A 76 -6.76 7.99 -2.74
C ALA A 76 -6.37 9.25 -3.51
N THR A 77 -5.26 9.88 -3.13
CA THR A 77 -4.74 11.08 -3.81
C THR A 77 -4.23 10.74 -5.21
N LEU A 78 -3.51 9.63 -5.37
CA LEU A 78 -3.08 9.10 -6.68
C LEU A 78 -4.27 8.81 -7.58
N GLU A 79 -5.26 8.07 -7.08
CA GLU A 79 -6.47 7.72 -7.84
C GLU A 79 -7.17 8.97 -8.37
N LYS A 80 -7.30 10.01 -7.54
CA LYS A 80 -7.91 11.28 -7.90
C LYS A 80 -7.06 12.04 -8.94
N ALA A 81 -5.78 12.26 -8.64
CA ALA A 81 -4.87 13.00 -9.51
C ALA A 81 -4.81 12.37 -10.92
N SER A 82 -4.84 11.04 -11.01
CA SER A 82 -4.85 10.35 -12.28
C SER A 82 -6.21 10.41 -13.00
N LYS A 83 -7.35 10.39 -12.28
CA LYS A 83 -8.68 10.62 -12.88
C LYS A 83 -8.82 12.01 -13.48
N GLU A 84 -8.25 13.00 -12.81
CA GLU A 84 -8.32 14.41 -13.20
C GLU A 84 -7.25 14.79 -14.24
N ASN A 85 -6.37 13.84 -14.62
CA ASN A 85 -5.23 14.06 -15.50
C ASN A 85 -4.36 15.25 -15.04
N GLU A 86 -4.09 15.31 -13.73
CA GLU A 86 -3.17 16.30 -13.15
C GLU A 86 -1.75 16.17 -13.72
N ASP A 87 -0.89 17.13 -13.37
CA ASP A 87 0.52 17.11 -13.76
C ASP A 87 1.19 15.76 -13.43
N PHE A 88 1.85 15.16 -14.41
CA PHE A 88 2.42 13.83 -14.26
C PHE A 88 3.58 13.80 -13.25
N GLY A 89 4.32 14.90 -13.09
CA GLY A 89 5.36 15.01 -12.06
C GLY A 89 4.78 14.93 -10.65
N ASN A 90 3.57 15.45 -10.43
CA ASN A 90 2.83 15.25 -9.18
C ASN A 90 2.48 13.77 -8.96
N ILE A 91 2.01 13.08 -10.01
CA ILE A 91 1.68 11.65 -9.95
C ILE A 91 2.94 10.81 -9.62
N GLU A 92 4.07 11.09 -10.25
CA GLU A 92 5.35 10.40 -9.98
C GLU A 92 5.81 10.62 -8.53
N SER A 93 5.69 11.86 -8.02
CA SER A 93 6.01 12.20 -6.63
C SER A 93 5.12 11.44 -5.63
N LEU A 94 3.81 11.40 -5.89
CA LEU A 94 2.87 10.64 -5.06
C LEU A 94 3.15 9.14 -5.11
N TYR A 95 3.50 8.60 -6.27
CA TYR A 95 3.88 7.20 -6.43
C TYR A 95 5.16 6.86 -5.65
N ALA A 96 6.19 7.72 -5.72
CA ALA A 96 7.40 7.56 -4.92
C ALA A 96 7.12 7.60 -3.41
N LYS A 97 6.22 8.50 -2.96
CA LYS A 97 5.75 8.54 -1.58
C LYS A 97 5.06 7.24 -1.17
N PHE A 98 4.22 6.70 -2.04
CA PHE A 98 3.55 5.41 -1.82
C PHE A 98 4.56 4.25 -1.67
N LEU A 99 5.58 4.17 -2.53
CA LEU A 99 6.64 3.17 -2.40
C LEU A 99 7.38 3.27 -1.05
N GLY A 100 7.64 4.50 -0.58
CA GLY A 100 8.21 4.74 0.74
C GLY A 100 7.33 4.24 1.89
N ILE A 101 6.00 4.38 1.76
CA ILE A 101 5.03 3.86 2.72
C ILE A 101 5.01 2.33 2.71
N GLN A 102 4.99 1.71 1.53
CA GLN A 102 5.04 0.25 1.40
C GLN A 102 6.28 -0.35 2.05
N MET A 103 7.46 0.23 1.84
CA MET A 103 8.69 -0.26 2.48
C MET A 103 8.60 -0.22 4.01
N LYS A 104 8.00 0.82 4.58
CA LYS A 104 7.79 0.94 6.02
C LYS A 104 6.80 -0.10 6.53
N ILE A 105 5.70 -0.35 5.81
CA ILE A 105 4.72 -1.40 6.13
C ILE A 105 5.40 -2.76 6.22
N LEU A 106 6.17 -3.15 5.20
CA LEU A 106 6.88 -4.43 5.18
C LEU A 106 7.87 -4.53 6.35
N SER A 107 8.61 -3.45 6.63
CA SER A 107 9.52 -3.41 7.78
C SER A 107 8.81 -3.55 9.13
N GLU A 108 7.63 -2.94 9.30
CA GLU A 108 6.84 -3.07 10.53
C GLU A 108 6.32 -4.50 10.72
N PHE A 109 5.82 -5.14 9.66
CA PHE A 109 5.44 -6.56 9.70
C PHE A 109 6.62 -7.46 10.10
N GLU A 110 7.78 -7.27 9.48
CA GLU A 110 8.97 -8.07 9.79
C GLU A 110 9.42 -7.90 11.25
N ASN A 111 9.38 -6.66 11.77
CA ASN A 111 9.73 -6.39 13.15
C ASN A 111 8.74 -7.05 14.13
N TYR A 112 7.45 -7.01 13.81
CA TYR A 112 6.41 -7.67 14.61
C TYR A 112 6.59 -9.19 14.66
N ILE A 113 6.90 -9.83 13.53
CA ILE A 113 7.08 -11.28 13.44
C ILE A 113 8.35 -11.76 14.15
N LYS A 114 9.42 -10.95 14.12
CA LYS A 114 10.72 -11.27 14.77
C LYS A 114 10.71 -11.10 16.29
N THR A 115 9.84 -10.24 16.82
CA THR A 115 9.64 -10.02 18.27
C THR A 115 8.81 -11.16 18.82
#